data_AF-A0A7S4GMG5-F1
#
_entry.id   AF-A0A7S4GMG5-F1
#
_cell.length_a   1.000
_cell.length_b   1.000
_cell.length_c   1.000
_cell.angle_alpha   90.00
_cell.angle_beta   90.00
_cell.angle_gamma   90.00
#
_symmetry.space_group_name_H-M   'P 1'
#
loop_
_entity.id
_entity.type
_entity.pdbx_description
1 polymer ?
#
loop_
_entity_poly.entity_id
_entity_poly.type
_entity_poly.pdbx_seq_one_letter_code
_entity_poly.pdbx_strand_id
1 'polypeptide(L)'
;PTEAGLDTAMVVARFADATEVLKLDVKPLRQTFELYSNTLLAVLRACSGHVVQWVADEVQMWFMSTLSAFEFCMALQTELLTSKWPKDIERVYATKLSGPVLIWN
;
A
#
# COMPACT_ATOMS: atom_id res chain seq x y z
N PRO A 1 -25.49 -1.89 -32.99
CA PRO A 1 -24.79 -1.19 -31.88
C PRO A 1 -23.94 -2.20 -31.11
N THR A 2 -22.68 -2.31 -31.49
CA THR A 2 -21.67 -3.12 -30.79
C THR A 2 -21.56 -2.58 -29.36
N GLU A 3 -21.75 -3.45 -28.36
CA GLU A 3 -21.44 -3.15 -26.97
C GLU A 3 -19.95 -2.78 -26.89
N ALA A 4 -19.64 -1.48 -26.96
CA ALA A 4 -18.35 -0.99 -26.55
C ALA A 4 -18.27 -1.30 -25.05
N GLY A 5 -17.56 -2.36 -24.70
CA GLY A 5 -17.34 -2.75 -23.31
C GLY A 5 -16.84 -1.54 -22.53
N LEU A 6 -17.47 -1.28 -21.39
CA LEU A 6 -17.09 -0.18 -20.50
C LEU A 6 -15.61 -0.35 -20.12
N ASP A 7 -14.74 0.55 -20.59
CA ASP A 7 -13.33 0.60 -20.20
C ASP A 7 -13.27 0.91 -18.71
N THR A 8 -13.12 -0.14 -17.91
CA THR A 8 -13.17 -0.06 -16.46
C THR A 8 -12.10 -0.98 -15.91
N ALA A 9 -11.53 -0.60 -14.77
CA ALA A 9 -10.42 -1.33 -14.19
C ALA A 9 -10.61 -1.46 -12.67
N MET A 10 -10.21 -2.62 -12.16
CA MET A 10 -10.10 -2.88 -10.74
C MET A 10 -8.63 -2.96 -10.37
N VAL A 11 -8.25 -2.25 -9.32
CA VAL A 11 -6.89 -2.29 -8.74
C VAL A 11 -6.99 -2.86 -7.34
N VAL A 12 -6.07 -3.76 -7.02
CA VAL A 12 -5.90 -4.33 -5.68
C VAL A 12 -4.54 -3.89 -5.17
N ALA A 13 -4.51 -3.15 -4.07
CA ALA A 13 -3.28 -2.72 -3.41
C ALA A 13 -3.17 -3.38 -2.03
N ARG A 14 -1.98 -3.89 -1.70
CA ARG A 14 -1.70 -4.53 -0.40
C ARG A 14 -0.53 -3.82 0.30
N PHE A 15 -0.68 -3.56 1.59
CA PHE A 15 0.39 -3.11 2.46
C PHE A 15 1.29 -4.31 2.82
N ALA A 16 2.44 -4.40 2.17
CA ALA A 16 3.33 -5.55 2.30
C ALA A 16 3.81 -5.79 3.74
N ASP A 17 4.03 -7.07 4.08
CA ASP A 17 4.61 -7.51 5.35
C ASP A 17 3.84 -7.13 6.64
N ALA A 18 2.59 -6.67 6.52
CA ALA A 18 1.77 -6.22 7.65
C ALA A 18 1.76 -7.22 8.82
N THR A 19 1.55 -8.50 8.53
CA THR A 19 1.52 -9.58 9.52
C THR A 19 2.86 -9.81 10.20
N GLU A 20 3.99 -9.67 9.49
CA GLU A 20 5.31 -9.88 10.07
C GLU A 20 5.73 -8.68 10.94
N VAL A 21 5.43 -7.47 10.49
CA VAL A 21 5.65 -6.25 11.29
C VAL A 21 4.81 -6.29 12.56
N LEU A 22 3.55 -6.76 12.48
CA LEU A 22 2.65 -6.90 13.63
C LEU A 22 3.22 -7.82 14.73
N LYS A 23 3.95 -8.89 14.34
CA LYS A 23 4.60 -9.80 15.30
C LYS A 23 5.74 -9.14 16.07
N LEU A 24 6.34 -8.10 15.52
CA LEU A 24 7.50 -7.42 16.10
C LEU A 24 7.07 -6.24 16.97
N ASP A 25 6.30 -5.30 16.42
CA ASP A 25 5.78 -4.15 17.15
C ASP A 25 4.53 -3.55 16.46
N VAL A 26 3.44 -3.41 17.22
CA VAL A 26 2.16 -2.88 16.72
C VAL A 26 2.18 -1.35 16.55
N LYS A 27 2.97 -0.61 17.33
CA LYS A 27 2.95 0.87 17.29
C LYS A 27 3.51 1.43 15.97
N PRO A 28 4.68 0.99 15.48
CA PRO A 28 5.23 1.43 14.20
C PRO A 28 4.31 1.04 13.04
N LEU A 29 3.68 -0.15 13.12
CA LEU A 29 2.72 -0.60 12.11
C LEU A 29 1.55 0.37 11.98
N ARG A 30 0.94 0.80 13.10
CA ARG A 30 -0.21 1.70 13.05
C ARG A 30 0.12 3.03 12.38
N GLN A 31 1.22 3.68 12.77
CA GLN A 31 1.65 4.95 12.18
C GLN A 31 1.99 4.81 10.69
N THR A 32 2.61 3.68 10.33
CA THR A 32 2.98 3.37 8.95
C THR A 32 1.73 3.13 8.10
N PHE A 33 0.74 2.42 8.64
CA PHE A 33 -0.53 2.17 7.97
C PHE A 33 -1.36 3.45 7.83
N GLU A 34 -1.35 4.34 8.82
CA GLU A 34 -1.96 5.67 8.71
C GLU A 34 -1.32 6.49 7.57
N LEU A 35 0.01 6.50 7.45
CA LEU A 35 0.69 7.14 6.32
C LEU A 35 0.27 6.51 4.98
N TYR A 36 0.36 5.19 4.87
CA TYR A 36 -0.01 4.45 3.66
C TYR A 36 -1.45 4.73 3.23
N SER A 37 -2.41 4.59 4.15
CA SER A 37 -3.84 4.77 3.86
C SER A 37 -4.17 6.22 3.48
N ASN A 38 -3.58 7.21 4.16
CA ASN A 38 -3.77 8.61 3.81
C ASN A 38 -3.21 8.94 2.41
N THR A 39 -2.01 8.47 2.09
CA THR A 39 -1.41 8.65 0.76
C THR A 39 -2.26 7.97 -0.32
N LEU A 40 -2.69 6.72 -0.07
CA LEU A 40 -3.55 5.98 -0.99
C LEU A 40 -4.86 6.71 -1.26
N LEU A 41 -5.56 7.17 -0.23
CA LEU A 41 -6.84 7.88 -0.39
C LEU A 41 -6.67 9.27 -1.03
N ALA A 42 -5.53 9.92 -0.86
CA ALA A 42 -5.22 11.18 -1.55
C ALA A 42 -5.02 10.94 -3.05
N VAL A 43 -4.17 9.97 -3.43
CA VAL A 43 -3.91 9.63 -4.83
C VAL A 43 -5.16 9.08 -5.51
N LEU A 44 -5.93 8.23 -4.81
CA LEU A 44 -7.18 7.68 -5.33
C LEU A 44 -8.17 8.78 -5.73
N ARG A 45 -8.30 9.82 -4.90
CA ARG A 45 -9.14 10.98 -5.21
C ARG A 45 -8.62 11.77 -6.41
N ALA A 46 -7.30 11.95 -6.53
CA ALA A 46 -6.70 12.63 -7.68
C ALA A 46 -6.93 11.88 -9.00
N CYS A 47 -6.95 10.54 -8.95
CA CYS A 47 -7.20 9.68 -10.11
C CYS A 47 -8.69 9.30 -10.29
N SER A 48 -9.61 9.95 -9.57
CA SER A 48 -11.07 9.70 -9.64
C SER A 48 -11.45 8.22 -9.46
N GLY A 49 -10.72 7.49 -8.62
CA GLY A 49 -11.05 6.11 -8.25
C GLY A 49 -11.95 6.03 -7.02
N HIS A 50 -12.56 4.86 -6.82
CA HIS A 50 -13.45 4.59 -5.69
C HIS A 50 -12.97 3.38 -4.91
N VAL A 51 -12.99 3.45 -3.59
CA VAL A 51 -12.81 2.27 -2.75
C VAL A 51 -14.05 1.39 -2.90
N VAL A 52 -13.83 0.13 -3.26
CA VAL A 52 -14.87 -0.91 -3.23
C VAL A 52 -14.93 -1.50 -1.83
N GLN A 53 -13.78 -1.95 -1.30
CA GLN A 53 -13.69 -2.52 0.04
C GLN A 53 -12.25 -2.52 0.59
N TRP A 54 -12.15 -2.55 1.92
CA TRP A 54 -10.93 -2.83 2.65
C TRP A 54 -11.02 -4.23 3.26
N VAL A 55 -9.98 -5.04 3.08
CA VAL A 55 -9.86 -6.38 3.65
C VAL A 55 -8.48 -6.50 4.29
N ALA A 56 -8.42 -6.29 5.60
CA ALA A 56 -7.17 -6.27 6.37
C ALA A 56 -6.13 -5.27 5.82
N ASP A 57 -5.02 -5.77 5.26
CA ASP A 57 -3.93 -5.00 4.66
C ASP A 57 -4.13 -4.73 3.16
N GLU A 58 -5.24 -5.21 2.59
CA GLU A 58 -5.60 -5.07 1.18
C GLU A 58 -6.75 -4.08 0.99
N VAL A 59 -6.71 -3.32 -0.11
CA VAL A 59 -7.81 -2.47 -0.57
C VAL A 59 -8.09 -2.72 -2.04
N GLN A 60 -9.38 -2.88 -2.35
CA GLN A 60 -9.88 -3.04 -3.70
C GLN A 60 -10.52 -1.73 -4.15
N MET A 61 -10.14 -1.29 -5.35
CA MET A 61 -10.54 0.00 -5.90
C MET A 61 -11.02 -0.14 -7.33
N TRP A 62 -11.97 0.70 -7.70
CA TRP A 62 -12.59 0.74 -9.02
C TRP A 62 -12.31 2.05 -9.72
N PHE A 63 -12.06 1.97 -11.03
CA PHE A 63 -11.80 3.11 -11.91
C PHE A 63 -12.67 3.01 -13.17
N MET A 64 -13.14 4.16 -13.66
CA MET A 64 -13.95 4.28 -14.87
C MET A 64 -13.11 4.34 -16.17
N SER A 65 -11.79 4.11 -16.07
CA SER A 65 -10.90 3.91 -17.22
C SER A 65 -9.65 3.14 -16.81
N THR A 66 -9.09 2.37 -17.73
CA THR A 66 -7.80 1.67 -17.51
C THR A 66 -6.65 2.67 -17.32
N LEU A 67 -6.72 3.83 -18.00
CA LEU A 67 -5.70 4.88 -17.88
C LEU A 67 -5.63 5.45 -16.46
N SER A 68 -6.77 5.79 -15.86
CA SER A 68 -6.82 6.32 -14.49
C SER A 68 -6.33 5.30 -13.45
N ALA A 69 -6.60 4.01 -13.67
CA ALA A 69 -6.05 2.95 -12.83
C ALA A 69 -4.52 2.85 -12.94
N PHE A 70 -3.98 2.96 -14.15
CA PHE A 70 -2.53 2.98 -14.37
C PHE A 70 -1.87 4.20 -13.73
N GLU A 71 -2.44 5.39 -13.94
CA GLU A 71 -1.96 6.64 -13.32
C GLU A 71 -1.98 6.54 -11.80
N PHE A 72 -3.04 5.97 -11.22
CA PHE A 72 -3.14 5.71 -9.78
C PHE A 72 -1.99 4.81 -9.29
N CYS A 73 -1.72 3.69 -9.96
CA CYS A 73 -0.65 2.78 -9.58
C CYS A 73 0.71 3.47 -9.57
N MET A 74 1.01 4.25 -10.61
CA MET A 74 2.29 4.96 -10.73
C MET A 74 2.40 6.08 -9.71
N ALA A 75 1.36 6.89 -9.54
CA ALA A 75 1.35 8.00 -8.58
C ALA A 75 1.47 7.48 -7.14
N LEU A 76 0.73 6.42 -6.77
CA LEU A 76 0.79 5.84 -5.43
C LEU A 76 2.19 5.35 -5.09
N GLN A 77 2.83 4.59 -5.98
CA GLN A 77 4.18 4.08 -5.74
C GLN A 77 5.21 5.22 -5.66
N THR A 78 5.06 6.24 -6.50
CA THR A 78 5.96 7.42 -6.49
C THR A 78 5.83 8.19 -5.18
N GLU A 79 4.61 8.49 -4.74
CA GLU A 79 4.34 9.22 -3.49
C GLU A 79 4.85 8.43 -2.26
N LEU A 80 4.63 7.11 -2.22
CA LEU A 80 5.12 6.25 -1.14
C LEU A 80 6.65 6.17 -1.12
N LEU A 81 7.31 6.16 -2.28
CA LEU A 81 8.77 6.16 -2.38
C LEU A 81 9.39 7.44 -1.80
N THR A 82 8.74 8.59 -1.99
CA THR A 82 9.23 9.90 -1.50
C THR A 82 8.68 10.29 -0.13
N SER A 83 7.79 9.49 0.45
CA SER A 83 7.18 9.75 1.75
C SER A 83 8.18 9.66 2.89
N LYS A 84 7.97 10.48 3.94
CA LYS A 84 8.74 10.40 5.18
C LYS A 84 8.17 9.31 6.08
N TRP A 85 8.72 8.10 5.97
CA TRP A 85 8.31 6.96 6.78
C TRP A 85 8.63 7.16 8.28
N PRO A 86 7.80 6.62 9.20
CA PRO A 86 8.11 6.67 10.64
C PRO A 86 9.43 5.96 10.97
N LYS A 87 10.34 6.61 11.69
CA LYS A 87 11.66 6.04 12.02
C LYS A 87 11.60 4.67 12.70
N ASP A 88 10.55 4.44 13.49
CA ASP A 88 10.41 3.18 14.21
C ASP A 88 10.20 1.99 13.24
N ILE A 89 9.61 2.20 12.05
CA ILE A 89 9.43 1.14 11.06
C ILE A 89 10.76 0.73 10.44
N GLU A 90 11.69 1.68 10.25
CA GLU A 90 13.05 1.40 9.76
C GLU A 90 13.79 0.46 10.72
N ARG A 91 13.64 0.69 12.03
CA ARG A 91 14.20 -0.19 13.06
C ARG A 91 13.60 -1.59 13.03
N VAL A 92 12.29 -1.70 12.81
CA VAL A 92 11.60 -3.00 12.69
C VAL A 92 12.13 -3.79 11.49
N TYR A 93 12.26 -3.16 10.33
CA TYR A 93 12.81 -3.81 9.14
C TYR A 93 14.30 -4.12 9.27
N ALA A 94 15.10 -3.26 9.92
CA ALA A 94 16.50 -3.58 10.22
C ALA A 94 16.62 -4.84 11.09
N THR A 95 15.75 -4.98 12.09
CA THR A 95 15.68 -6.17 12.96
C THR A 95 15.28 -7.42 12.17
N LYS A 96 14.27 -7.31 11.29
CA LYS A 96 13.81 -8.38 10.40
C LYS A 96 14.94 -8.86 9.47
N LEU A 97 15.70 -7.94 8.90
CA LEU A 97 16.80 -8.23 7.96
C LEU A 97 18.06 -8.77 8.65
N SER A 98 18.28 -8.43 9.93
CA SER A 98 19.48 -8.87 10.65
C SER A 98 19.53 -10.37 10.97
N GLY A 99 18.39 -11.09 10.98
CA GLY A 99 18.32 -12.53 11.25
C GLY A 99 18.96 -12.97 12.58
N PRO A 100 18.86 -14.25 12.99
CA PRO A 100 19.68 -14.76 14.07
C PRO A 100 21.15 -14.77 13.62
N VAL A 101 22.01 -14.02 14.29
CA VAL A 101 23.45 -14.23 14.23
C VAL A 101 23.69 -15.65 14.77
N LEU A 102 23.90 -16.62 13.88
CA LEU A 102 24.39 -17.94 14.26
C LEU A 102 25.82 -17.77 14.76
N ILE A 103 25.96 -17.47 16.05
CA ILE A 103 27.23 -17.60 16.75
C ILE A 103 27.44 -19.11 16.92
N TRP A 104 28.22 -19.70 16.02
CA TRP A 104 28.74 -21.05 16.22
C TRP A 104 29.77 -20.96 17.37
N ASN A 105 29.41 -21.50 18.53
CA ASN A 105 30.34 -21.84 19.61
C ASN A 105 30.77 -23.30 19.45
#